data_AF-A0A9P3MIY9-F1
#
_entry.id   AF-A0A9P3MIY9-F1
#
_cell.length_a   1.000
_cell.length_b   1.000
_cell.length_c   1.000
_cell.angle_alpha   90.00
_cell.angle_beta   90.00
_cell.angle_gamma   90.00
#
_symmetry.space_group_name_H-M   'P 1'
#
loop_
_entity.id
_entity.type
_entity.pdbx_description
1 polymer ?
#
loop_
_entity_poly.entity_id
_entity_poly.type
_entity_poly.pdbx_seq_one_letter_code
_entity_poly.pdbx_strand_id
1 'polypeptide(L)'
;MSSAYHPQTDGQIERLNQIVEQLLRAACTDDISKWDLHLPVLEFAYNNATHAATGQTLFFLCYGRHPLTPQQPNIPTTIHNAFHVQLLKPYRDPNTIFSGRRPPPPPPVLVHDEPEYEVDSVLAHRCRRNGTVELLIRWKGYDPSEDSWVSESEMDHARRPLHDYLVKQGVTSTTKL
;
A
#
# COMPACT_ATOMS: atom_id res chain seq x y z
N MET A 1 13.21 10.57 1.08
CA MET A 1 14.51 10.27 1.72
C MET A 1 14.28 9.19 2.77
N SER A 2 15.03 8.08 2.72
CA SER A 2 15.05 7.08 3.82
C SER A 2 15.94 7.63 4.94
N SER A 3 15.46 7.67 6.18
CA SER A 3 16.23 8.24 7.30
C SER A 3 17.33 7.25 7.75
N ALA A 4 18.51 7.77 8.05
CA ALA A 4 19.75 7.02 8.25
C ALA A 4 19.82 6.13 9.52
N TYR A 5 18.71 5.90 10.24
CA TYR A 5 18.73 5.24 11.57
C TYR A 5 17.66 4.16 11.78
N HIS A 6 17.17 3.50 10.73
CA HIS A 6 16.29 2.33 10.88
C HIS A 6 16.87 1.05 10.21
N PRO A 7 17.64 0.22 10.93
CA PRO A 7 18.35 -0.93 10.38
C PRO A 7 17.46 -2.17 10.14
N GLN A 8 16.14 -2.05 10.24
CA GLN A 8 15.25 -3.22 10.20
C GLN A 8 14.95 -3.71 8.77
N THR A 9 15.25 -2.92 7.73
CA THR A 9 14.72 -3.15 6.38
C THR A 9 15.79 -3.28 5.28
N ASP A 10 17.08 -3.03 5.56
CA ASP A 10 18.10 -2.90 4.50
C ASP A 10 18.59 -4.25 3.95
N GLY A 11 18.85 -5.24 4.82
CA GLY A 11 19.44 -6.52 4.40
C GLY A 11 18.54 -7.41 3.52
N GLN A 12 17.21 -7.23 3.56
CA GLN A 12 16.31 -7.93 2.64
C GLN A 12 16.36 -7.32 1.24
N ILE A 13 16.46 -5.99 1.15
CA ILE A 13 16.61 -5.26 -0.10
C ILE A 13 17.97 -5.58 -0.73
N GLU A 14 19.04 -5.61 0.06
CA GLU A 14 20.37 -6.00 -0.44
C GLU A 14 20.38 -7.42 -1.03
N ARG A 15 19.76 -8.39 -0.35
CA ARG A 15 19.66 -9.76 -0.85
C ARG A 15 18.82 -9.84 -2.13
N LEU A 16 17.74 -9.06 -2.22
CA LEU A 16 16.94 -8.96 -3.44
C LEU A 16 17.77 -8.38 -4.58
N ASN A 17 18.48 -7.27 -4.35
CA ASN A 17 19.34 -6.64 -5.35
C ASN A 17 20.40 -7.61 -5.87
N GLN A 18 21.03 -8.38 -4.99
CA GLN A 18 21.99 -9.41 -5.40
C GLN A 18 21.38 -10.48 -6.31
N ILE A 19 20.15 -10.93 -6.01
CA ILE A 19 19.47 -11.93 -6.85
C ILE A 19 19.09 -11.32 -8.21
N VAL A 20 18.57 -10.10 -8.24
CA VAL A 20 18.22 -9.40 -9.47
C VAL A 20 19.47 -9.19 -10.35
N GLU A 21 20.60 -8.79 -9.75
CA GLU A 21 21.87 -8.67 -10.46
C GLU A 21 22.33 -9.99 -11.07
N GLN A 22 22.22 -11.10 -10.32
CA GLN A 22 22.59 -12.43 -10.83
C GLN A 22 21.70 -12.86 -11.99
N LEU A 23 20.39 -12.62 -11.89
CA LEU A 23 19.42 -12.91 -12.95
C LEU A 23 19.66 -12.05 -14.19
N LEU A 24 19.96 -10.76 -14.02
CA LEU A 24 20.29 -9.86 -15.13
C LEU A 24 21.58 -10.27 -15.83
N ARG A 25 22.62 -10.66 -15.09
CA ARG A 25 23.87 -11.18 -15.67
C ARG A 25 23.64 -12.43 -16.50
N ALA A 26 22.75 -13.32 -16.06
CA ALA A 26 22.40 -14.53 -16.79
C ALA A 26 21.50 -14.27 -18.01
N ALA A 27 20.63 -13.26 -17.94
CA ALA A 27 19.72 -12.92 -19.04
C ALA A 27 20.39 -12.07 -20.14
N CYS A 28 21.33 -11.22 -19.76
CA CYS A 28 21.98 -10.25 -20.67
C CYS A 28 23.39 -10.69 -21.09
N THR A 29 23.63 -12.00 -21.24
CA THR A 29 24.98 -12.53 -21.59
C THR A 29 25.48 -11.98 -22.92
N ASP A 30 24.57 -11.78 -23.87
CA ASP A 30 24.91 -11.43 -25.25
C ASP A 30 24.85 -9.91 -25.49
N ASP A 31 24.00 -9.20 -24.76
CA ASP A 31 23.76 -7.76 -24.95
C ASP A 31 23.22 -7.10 -23.67
N ILE A 32 24.10 -6.41 -22.95
CA ILE A 32 23.75 -5.68 -21.72
C ILE A 32 22.84 -4.47 -21.97
N SER A 33 22.76 -3.96 -23.21
CA SER A 33 21.93 -2.78 -23.50
C SER A 33 20.43 -3.05 -23.42
N LYS A 34 20.03 -4.33 -23.41
CA LYS A 34 18.63 -4.80 -23.38
C LYS A 34 18.13 -5.18 -21.98
N TRP A 35 18.86 -4.80 -20.94
CA TRP A 35 18.53 -5.15 -19.55
C TRP A 35 17.09 -4.76 -19.17
N ASP A 36 16.61 -3.64 -19.69
CA ASP A 36 15.26 -3.10 -19.50
C ASP A 36 14.18 -4.01 -20.08
N LEU A 37 14.45 -4.65 -21.23
CA LEU A 37 13.55 -5.63 -21.85
C LEU A 37 13.46 -6.93 -21.04
N HIS A 38 14.50 -7.27 -20.29
CA HIS A 38 14.54 -8.47 -19.46
C HIS A 38 13.86 -8.28 -18.09
N LEU A 39 13.80 -7.05 -17.58
CA LEU A 39 13.23 -6.76 -16.25
C LEU A 39 11.83 -7.36 -16.03
N PRO A 40 10.83 -7.17 -16.92
CA PRO A 40 9.50 -7.71 -16.67
C PRO A 40 9.48 -9.24 -16.57
N VAL A 41 10.30 -9.92 -17.39
CA VAL A 41 10.40 -11.38 -17.39
C VAL A 41 11.09 -11.87 -16.12
N LEU A 42 12.15 -11.19 -15.69
CA LEU A 42 12.88 -11.52 -14.47
C LEU A 42 12.05 -11.26 -13.21
N GLU A 43 11.33 -10.14 -13.14
CA GLU A 43 10.39 -9.84 -12.06
C GLU A 43 9.33 -10.93 -11.97
N PHE A 44 8.74 -11.32 -13.11
CA PHE A 44 7.74 -12.39 -13.15
C PHE A 44 8.33 -13.72 -12.68
N ALA A 45 9.50 -14.10 -13.19
CA ALA A 45 10.17 -15.35 -12.84
C ALA A 45 10.52 -15.39 -11.34
N TYR A 46 11.05 -14.29 -10.80
CA TYR A 46 11.37 -14.15 -9.38
C TYR A 46 10.10 -14.25 -8.51
N ASN A 47 9.07 -13.47 -8.82
CA ASN A 47 7.83 -13.44 -8.04
C ASN A 47 7.03 -14.77 -8.11
N ASN A 48 7.23 -15.55 -9.19
CA ASN A 48 6.63 -16.86 -9.38
C ASN A 48 7.52 -18.03 -8.90
N ALA A 49 8.76 -17.77 -8.50
CA ALA A 49 9.63 -18.80 -7.91
C ALA A 49 9.22 -19.08 -6.46
N THR A 50 9.33 -20.34 -6.04
CA THR A 50 9.11 -20.71 -4.65
C THR A 50 10.29 -20.27 -3.80
N HIS A 51 10.05 -19.47 -2.76
CA HIS A 51 11.12 -19.00 -1.86
C HIS A 51 11.31 -19.96 -0.69
N ALA A 52 12.56 -20.36 -0.42
CA ALA A 52 12.88 -21.34 0.62
C ALA A 52 12.42 -20.94 2.03
N ALA A 53 12.43 -19.63 2.35
CA ALA A 53 12.02 -19.12 3.66
C ALA A 53 10.52 -19.27 3.94
N THR A 54 9.69 -19.24 2.90
CA THR A 54 8.22 -19.22 3.02
C THR A 54 7.56 -20.48 2.46
N GLY A 55 8.29 -21.29 1.68
CA GLY A 55 7.76 -22.45 0.97
C GLY A 55 6.72 -22.10 -0.10
N GLN A 56 6.56 -20.80 -0.41
CA GLN A 56 5.52 -20.27 -1.29
C GLN A 56 6.11 -19.25 -2.27
N THR A 57 5.41 -19.01 -3.38
CA THR A 57 5.76 -17.93 -4.34
C THR A 57 5.36 -16.56 -3.79
N LEU A 58 6.08 -15.48 -4.12
CA LEU A 58 5.68 -14.13 -3.73
C LEU A 58 4.32 -13.74 -4.31
N PHE A 59 3.98 -14.15 -5.53
CA PHE A 59 2.65 -13.92 -6.09
C PHE A 59 1.54 -14.53 -5.22
N PHE A 60 1.73 -15.77 -4.76
CA PHE A 60 0.76 -16.40 -3.87
C PHE A 60 0.68 -15.66 -2.53
N LEU A 61 1.82 -15.27 -1.97
CA LEU A 61 1.87 -14.53 -0.72
C LEU A 61 1.20 -13.15 -0.82
N CYS A 62 1.38 -12.43 -1.93
CA CYS A 62 0.81 -11.10 -2.13
C CYS A 62 -0.66 -11.13 -2.56
N TYR A 63 -1.06 -12.06 -3.42
CA TYR A 63 -2.37 -12.05 -4.08
C TYR A 63 -3.25 -13.26 -3.75
N GLY A 64 -2.76 -14.21 -2.94
CA GLY A 64 -3.49 -15.43 -2.56
C GLY A 64 -3.72 -16.41 -3.72
N ARG A 65 -3.08 -16.20 -4.87
CA ARG A 65 -3.21 -17.03 -6.08
C ARG A 65 -1.91 -17.01 -6.88
N HIS A 66 -1.61 -18.11 -7.56
CA HIS A 66 -0.53 -18.15 -8.53
C HIS A 66 -0.97 -17.50 -9.85
N PRO A 67 -0.05 -16.82 -10.56
CA PRO A 67 -0.34 -16.28 -11.89
C PRO A 67 -0.64 -17.41 -12.87
N LEU A 68 -1.49 -17.12 -13.87
CA LEU A 68 -1.72 -18.05 -14.97
C LEU A 68 -0.53 -17.95 -15.93
N THR A 69 0.26 -19.02 -16.07
CA THR A 69 1.37 -19.07 -17.03
C THR A 69 0.91 -19.76 -18.31
N PRO A 70 1.46 -19.40 -19.49
CA PRO A 70 1.21 -20.06 -20.80
C PRO A 70 1.26 -21.59 -20.80
N GLN A 71 1.90 -22.20 -19.81
CA GLN A 71 2.07 -23.64 -19.66
C GLN A 71 0.88 -24.32 -18.97
N GLN A 72 -0.08 -23.56 -18.41
CA GLN A 72 -1.24 -24.12 -17.73
C GLN A 72 -2.31 -24.58 -18.73
N PRO A 73 -2.97 -25.73 -18.50
CA PRO A 73 -3.86 -26.35 -19.49
C PRO A 73 -5.17 -25.58 -19.77
N ASN A 74 -5.52 -24.56 -18.97
CA ASN A 74 -6.83 -23.89 -19.01
C ASN A 74 -6.74 -22.37 -19.16
N ILE A 75 -5.77 -21.85 -19.91
CA ILE A 75 -5.65 -20.41 -20.13
C ILE A 75 -6.54 -20.04 -21.31
N PRO A 76 -7.47 -19.08 -21.19
CA PRO A 76 -8.21 -18.60 -22.34
C PRO A 76 -7.24 -17.97 -23.34
N THR A 77 -7.10 -18.58 -24.51
CA THR A 77 -6.24 -18.12 -25.61
C THR A 77 -6.76 -16.86 -26.30
N THR A 78 -7.99 -16.46 -25.98
CA THR A 78 -8.63 -15.24 -26.50
C THR A 78 -8.85 -14.27 -25.35
N ILE A 79 -8.12 -13.16 -25.37
CA ILE A 79 -8.32 -12.04 -24.43
C ILE A 79 -9.49 -11.21 -24.97
N HIS A 80 -10.64 -11.27 -24.30
CA HIS A 80 -11.82 -10.49 -24.69
C HIS A 80 -11.74 -9.08 -24.08
N ASN A 81 -12.07 -8.04 -24.88
CA ASN A 81 -12.16 -6.66 -24.40
C ASN A 81 -13.37 -6.42 -23.47
N ALA A 82 -14.34 -7.33 -23.48
CA ALA A 82 -15.51 -7.32 -22.63
C ALA A 82 -15.60 -8.66 -21.90
N PHE A 83 -15.74 -8.61 -20.57
CA PHE A 83 -15.96 -9.78 -19.73
C PHE A 83 -17.27 -9.64 -18.96
N HIS A 84 -17.97 -10.76 -18.80
CA HIS A 84 -19.24 -10.80 -18.11
C HIS A 84 -19.03 -10.60 -16.60
N VAL A 85 -19.72 -9.62 -16.00
CA VAL A 85 -19.56 -9.26 -14.56
C VAL A 85 -19.75 -10.47 -13.63
N GLN A 86 -20.61 -11.43 -13.99
CA GLN A 86 -20.85 -12.65 -13.20
C GLN A 86 -19.67 -13.64 -13.17
N LEU A 87 -18.68 -13.52 -14.08
CA LEU A 87 -17.47 -14.36 -14.06
C LEU A 87 -16.38 -13.79 -13.14
N LEU A 88 -16.58 -12.59 -12.60
CA LEU A 88 -15.69 -12.04 -11.58
C LEU A 88 -15.84 -12.88 -10.30
N LYS A 89 -14.70 -13.33 -9.77
CA LYS A 89 -14.68 -13.91 -8.43
C LYS A 89 -14.96 -12.79 -7.43
N PRO A 90 -15.80 -13.02 -6.40
CA PRO A 90 -15.97 -12.06 -5.31
C PRO A 90 -14.61 -11.65 -4.74
N TYR A 91 -14.40 -10.35 -4.55
CA TYR A 91 -13.19 -9.86 -3.91
C TYR A 91 -13.08 -10.46 -2.51
N ARG A 92 -11.94 -11.09 -2.22
CA ARG A 92 -11.60 -11.56 -0.88
C ARG A 92 -10.51 -10.66 -0.35
N ASP A 93 -10.76 -10.07 0.81
CA ASP A 93 -9.79 -9.25 1.51
C ASP A 93 -8.51 -10.07 1.78
N PRO A 94 -7.33 -9.62 1.33
CA PRO A 94 -6.08 -10.35 1.50
C PRO A 94 -5.73 -10.69 2.96
N ASN A 95 -6.24 -9.92 3.92
CA ASN A 95 -6.05 -10.14 5.35
C ASN A 95 -6.84 -11.37 5.86
N THR A 96 -7.82 -11.85 5.09
CA THR A 96 -8.52 -13.12 5.39
C THR A 96 -7.71 -14.36 5.00
N ILE A 97 -6.77 -14.24 4.06
CA ILE A 97 -5.93 -15.35 3.59
C ILE A 97 -4.63 -15.44 4.39
N PHE A 98 -4.07 -14.29 4.78
CA PHE A 98 -2.89 -14.21 5.62
C PHE A 98 -3.24 -13.45 6.89
N SER A 99 -3.76 -14.18 7.89
CA SER A 99 -4.00 -13.64 9.22
C SER A 99 -2.73 -12.96 9.75
N GLY A 100 -2.79 -11.63 9.93
CA GLY A 100 -1.67 -10.83 10.43
C GLY A 100 -0.90 -10.03 9.39
N ARG A 101 -1.19 -10.14 8.08
CA ARG A 101 -0.74 -9.13 7.12
C ARG A 101 -1.52 -7.84 7.36
N ARG A 102 -0.81 -6.73 7.55
CA ARG A 102 -1.39 -5.39 7.47
C ARG A 102 -1.27 -4.94 6.01
N PRO A 103 -2.32 -4.39 5.38
CA PRO A 103 -2.14 -3.73 4.10
C PRO A 103 -1.07 -2.65 4.28
N PRO A 104 -0.12 -2.50 3.35
CA PRO A 104 0.83 -1.41 3.42
C PRO A 104 0.03 -0.10 3.51
N PRO A 105 0.44 0.83 4.38
CA PRO A 105 -0.25 2.10 4.49
C PRO A 105 -0.30 2.77 3.12
N PRO A 106 -1.44 3.38 2.72
CA PRO A 106 -1.51 4.07 1.44
C PRO A 106 -0.39 5.11 1.35
N PRO A 107 0.27 5.25 0.19
CA PRO A 107 1.33 6.23 0.03
C PRO A 107 0.79 7.65 0.25
N PRO A 108 1.55 8.55 0.90
CA PRO A 108 1.12 9.93 1.07
C PRO A 108 0.93 10.59 -0.29
N VAL A 109 -0.13 11.40 -0.41
CA VAL A 109 -0.37 12.23 -1.58
C VAL A 109 0.57 13.44 -1.49
N LEU A 110 1.27 13.77 -2.57
CA LEU A 110 2.10 14.99 -2.59
C LEU A 110 1.24 16.18 -3.02
N VAL A 111 1.05 17.14 -2.13
CA VAL A 111 0.37 18.41 -2.39
C VAL A 111 1.36 19.52 -2.09
N HIS A 112 1.76 20.30 -3.10
CA HIS A 112 2.85 21.28 -3.00
C HIS A 112 4.20 20.68 -2.51
N ASP A 113 4.54 19.46 -2.97
CA ASP A 113 5.76 18.71 -2.59
C ASP A 113 5.83 18.27 -1.12
N GLU A 114 4.76 18.46 -0.35
CA GLU A 114 4.65 17.96 1.04
C GLU A 114 3.74 16.72 1.11
N PRO A 115 4.05 15.74 1.97
CA PRO A 115 3.26 14.53 2.13
C PRO A 115 1.97 14.79 2.91
N GLU A 116 0.82 14.55 2.28
CA GLU A 116 -0.51 14.65 2.87
C GLU A 116 -1.21 13.29 2.94
N TYR A 117 -1.95 13.08 4.03
CA TYR A 117 -2.67 11.84 4.31
C TYR A 117 -4.18 12.11 4.29
N GLU A 118 -4.94 11.20 3.68
CA GLU A 118 -6.40 11.35 3.60
C GLU A 118 -7.06 11.01 4.95
N VAL A 119 -7.82 11.96 5.49
CA VAL A 119 -8.62 11.79 6.70
C VAL A 119 -9.93 11.07 6.35
N ASP A 120 -10.22 9.97 7.04
CA ASP A 120 -11.51 9.28 6.94
C ASP A 120 -12.55 9.94 7.86
N SER A 121 -12.22 10.10 9.15
CA SER A 121 -13.12 10.73 10.12
C SER A 121 -12.39 11.30 11.34
N VAL A 122 -13.01 12.29 11.99
CA VAL A 122 -12.60 12.76 13.31
C VAL A 122 -13.35 11.98 14.38
N LEU A 123 -12.62 11.40 15.33
CA LEU A 123 -13.18 10.54 16.38
C LEU A 123 -13.39 11.30 17.70
N ALA A 124 -12.47 12.20 18.03
CA ALA A 124 -12.50 12.98 19.27
C ALA A 124 -11.77 14.32 19.10
N HIS A 125 -12.00 15.24 20.02
CA HIS A 125 -11.19 16.46 20.17
C HIS A 125 -10.79 16.63 21.63
N ARG A 126 -9.64 17.28 21.89
CA ARG A 126 -9.22 17.66 23.23
C ARG A 126 -8.58 19.05 23.22
N CYS A 127 -8.86 19.83 24.26
CA CYS A 127 -8.21 21.11 24.49
C CYS A 127 -7.07 20.94 25.50
N ARG A 128 -5.87 21.36 25.11
CA ARG A 128 -4.69 21.40 25.97
C ARG A 128 -4.74 22.62 26.90
N ARG A 129 -3.93 22.58 27.97
CA ARG A 129 -3.85 23.68 28.98
C ARG A 129 -3.41 25.02 28.39
N ASN A 130 -2.74 25.01 27.25
CA ASN A 130 -2.29 26.19 26.51
C ASN A 130 -3.33 26.71 25.49
N GLY A 131 -4.55 26.13 25.47
CA GLY A 131 -5.60 26.47 24.52
C GLY A 131 -5.49 25.79 23.16
N THR A 132 -4.45 24.96 22.90
CA THR A 132 -4.33 24.23 21.63
C THR A 132 -5.36 23.11 21.55
N VAL A 133 -6.01 22.98 20.40
CA VAL A 133 -6.97 21.91 20.13
C VAL A 133 -6.35 20.84 19.25
N GLU A 134 -6.44 19.61 19.73
CA GLU A 134 -6.02 18.42 19.00
C GLU A 134 -7.23 17.56 18.68
N LEU A 135 -7.24 16.97 17.49
CA LEU A 135 -8.27 16.11 16.95
C LEU A 135 -7.72 14.70 16.80
N LEU A 136 -8.46 13.70 17.26
CA LEU A 136 -8.12 12.30 17.05
C LEU A 136 -8.62 11.89 15.66
N ILE A 137 -7.70 11.58 14.76
CA ILE A 137 -7.96 11.32 13.35
C ILE A 137 -7.97 9.81 13.09
N ARG A 138 -9.02 9.34 12.44
CA ARG A 138 -9.04 8.06 11.72
C ARG A 138 -8.54 8.31 10.31
N TRP A 139 -7.44 7.66 9.94
CA TRP A 139 -6.85 7.77 8.62
C TRP A 139 -7.49 6.79 7.64
N LYS A 140 -7.73 7.23 6.41
CA LYS A 140 -8.39 6.40 5.40
C LYS A 140 -7.46 5.30 4.92
N GLY A 141 -7.89 4.05 5.05
CA GLY A 141 -7.09 2.89 4.64
C GLY A 141 -6.06 2.43 5.67
N TYR A 142 -6.06 3.02 6.87
CA TYR A 142 -5.21 2.59 7.99
C TYR A 142 -6.02 1.85 9.06
N ASP A 143 -5.31 1.06 9.86
CA ASP A 143 -5.90 0.37 11.02
C ASP A 143 -6.27 1.38 12.13
N PRO A 144 -7.33 1.14 12.91
CA PRO A 144 -7.63 1.94 14.10
C PRO A 144 -6.47 2.10 15.09
N SER A 145 -5.49 1.19 15.11
CA SER A 145 -4.29 1.33 15.94
C SER A 145 -3.39 2.50 15.53
N GLU A 146 -3.53 2.99 14.30
CA GLU A 146 -2.78 4.12 13.75
C GLU A 146 -3.50 5.47 14.00
N ASP A 147 -4.63 5.47 14.71
CA ASP A 147 -5.36 6.68 15.08
C ASP A 147 -4.46 7.61 15.90
N SER A 148 -4.30 8.85 15.44
CA SER A 148 -3.34 9.80 16.02
C SER A 148 -3.96 11.17 16.28
N TRP A 149 -3.39 11.87 17.26
CA TRP A 149 -3.81 13.23 17.63
C TRP A 149 -3.09 14.24 16.74
N VAL A 150 -3.86 15.03 15.99
CA VAL A 150 -3.37 16.02 15.03
C VAL A 150 -3.87 17.41 15.45
N SER A 151 -3.04 18.43 15.28
CA SER A 151 -3.44 19.81 15.59
C SER A 151 -4.52 20.30 14.62
N GLU A 152 -5.48 21.09 15.08
CA GLU A 152 -6.50 21.72 14.20
C GLU A 152 -5.85 22.53 13.08
N SER A 153 -4.69 23.15 13.33
CA SER A 153 -3.93 23.92 12.33
C SER A 153 -3.44 23.10 11.14
N GLU A 154 -3.35 21.78 11.27
CA GLU A 154 -2.89 20.88 10.21
C GLU A 154 -4.06 20.33 9.37
N MET A 155 -5.31 20.67 9.73
CA MET A 155 -6.53 20.16 9.09
C MET A 155 -7.05 21.03 7.94
N ASP A 156 -6.21 21.91 7.38
CA ASP A 156 -6.65 22.88 6.37
C ASP A 156 -7.24 22.23 5.11
N HIS A 157 -6.75 21.04 4.74
CA HIS A 157 -7.24 20.26 3.61
C HIS A 157 -8.34 19.24 3.98
N ALA A 158 -8.66 19.07 5.28
CA ALA A 158 -9.62 18.11 5.81
C ALA A 158 -10.87 18.76 6.44
N ARG A 159 -11.33 19.89 5.86
CA ARG A 159 -12.46 20.68 6.37
C ARG A 159 -13.80 19.93 6.40
N ARG A 160 -14.01 18.99 5.47
CA ARG A 160 -15.26 18.21 5.39
C ARG A 160 -15.44 17.24 6.58
N PRO A 161 -14.50 16.31 6.86
CA PRO A 161 -14.58 15.45 8.04
C PRO A 161 -14.72 16.22 9.36
N LEU A 162 -14.01 17.36 9.49
CA LEU A 162 -14.10 18.22 10.66
C LEU A 162 -15.49 18.82 10.83
N HIS A 163 -16.06 19.37 9.75
CA HIS A 163 -17.41 19.92 9.74
C HIS A 163 -18.45 18.86 10.14
N ASP A 164 -18.37 17.67 9.55
CA ASP A 164 -19.32 16.59 9.84
C ASP A 164 -19.26 16.12 11.30
N TYR A 165 -18.05 16.12 11.88
CA TYR A 165 -17.86 15.86 13.30
C TYR A 165 -18.46 16.96 14.18
N LEU A 166 -18.23 18.23 13.87
CA LEU A 166 -18.77 19.35 14.64
C LEU A 166 -20.30 19.40 14.61
N VAL A 167 -20.89 19.13 13.44
CA VAL A 167 -22.36 19.00 13.29
C VAL A 167 -22.89 17.85 14.16
N LYS A 168 -22.21 16.70 14.18
CA LYS A 168 -22.58 15.57 15.07
C LYS A 168 -22.47 15.93 16.55
N GLN A 169 -21.54 16.80 16.94
CA GLN A 169 -21.38 17.29 18.32
C GLN A 169 -22.38 18.40 18.68
N GLY A 170 -23.27 18.80 17.76
CA GLY A 170 -24.24 19.87 17.99
C GLY A 170 -23.64 21.28 17.98
N VAL A 171 -22.42 21.44 17.48
CA VAL A 171 -21.73 22.73 17.34
C VAL A 171 -22.06 23.28 15.96
N THR A 172 -23.09 24.12 15.87
CA THR A 172 -23.48 24.78 14.61
C THR A 172 -22.56 25.96 14.31
N SER A 173 -21.52 25.69 13.51
CA SER A 173 -20.76 26.57 12.62
C SER A 173 -20.18 27.91 13.14
N THR A 174 -18.90 28.09 12.80
CA THR A 174 -18.14 29.36 12.72
C THR A 174 -17.57 29.95 14.01
N THR A 175 -17.05 29.09 14.90
CA THR A 175 -16.01 29.55 15.83
C THR A 175 -14.85 28.57 15.72
N LYS A 176 -13.67 29.07 15.34
CA LYS A 176 -12.40 28.35 15.58
C LYS A 176 -12.43 27.87 17.04
N LEU A 177 -12.09 26.62 17.29
CA LEU A 177 -11.99 26.12 18.66
C LEU A 177 -10.90 26.88 19.44
#